data_AF-A0A2Z6Q9P4-F1
#
_entry.id   AF-A0A2Z6Q9P4-F1
#
_cell.length_a   1.000
_cell.length_b   1.000
_cell.length_c   1.000
_cell.angle_alpha   90.00
_cell.angle_beta   90.00
_cell.angle_gamma   90.00
#
_symmetry.space_group_name_H-M   'P 1'
#
loop_
_entity.id
_entity.type
_entity.pdbx_description
1 polymer ?
#
loop_
_entity_poly.entity_id
_entity_poly.type
_entity_poly.pdbx_seq_one_letter_code
_entity_poly.pdbx_strand_id
1 'polypeptide(L)'
;MPSYKRCWFDSGLNVLRIIIGSTAAAIAYGLDNKAPGKRNVLVFDLGGGTCNISLLNIEKKTFDVKAVAGDNHLGGEDFDNRINVEDIKNELHDVAQKSITWFKNNQKARNDEYKREQKSLEEIIDQVMNKLCNVNIS
;
A
#
# COMPACT_ATOMS: atom_id res chain seq x y z
N MET A 1 -24.83 15.21 -1.98
CA MET A 1 -24.29 13.83 -1.88
C MET A 1 -22.98 13.79 -2.65
N PRO A 2 -21.87 13.27 -2.08
CA PRO A 2 -20.58 13.22 -2.79
C PRO A 2 -20.68 12.43 -4.10
N SER A 3 -19.94 12.85 -5.13
CA SER A 3 -19.98 12.27 -6.49
C SER A 3 -19.78 10.75 -6.49
N TYR A 4 -18.82 10.25 -5.73
CA TYR A 4 -18.52 8.81 -5.62
C TYR A 4 -19.62 7.99 -4.94
N LYS A 5 -20.56 8.60 -4.22
CA LYS A 5 -21.75 7.92 -3.68
C LYS A 5 -22.93 7.97 -4.66
N ARG A 6 -22.95 8.99 -5.53
CA ARG A 6 -24.09 9.30 -6.38
C ARG A 6 -24.33 8.21 -7.43
N CYS A 7 -23.27 7.73 -8.08
CA CYS A 7 -23.37 6.65 -9.06
C CYS A 7 -24.00 5.38 -8.47
N TRP A 8 -23.63 4.99 -7.24
CA TRP A 8 -24.22 3.82 -6.57
C TRP A 8 -25.70 4.01 -6.28
N PHE A 9 -26.09 5.21 -5.85
CA PHE A 9 -27.50 5.52 -5.59
C PHE A 9 -28.33 5.51 -6.86
N ASP A 10 -27.81 6.07 -7.95
CA ASP A 10 -28.50 6.08 -9.26
C ASP A 10 -28.63 4.65 -9.83
N SER A 11 -27.73 3.74 -9.45
CA SER A 11 -27.84 2.29 -9.70
C SER A 11 -28.74 1.53 -8.71
N GLY A 12 -29.46 2.22 -7.81
CA GLY A 12 -30.38 1.62 -6.85
C GLY A 12 -29.72 0.99 -5.62
N LEU A 13 -28.44 1.27 -5.36
CA LEU A 13 -27.69 0.69 -4.24
C LEU A 13 -27.66 1.62 -3.02
N ASN A 14 -27.92 1.05 -1.85
CA ASN A 14 -27.79 1.73 -0.57
C ASN A 14 -26.35 1.62 -0.02
N VAL A 15 -25.58 2.71 -0.09
CA VAL A 15 -24.19 2.74 0.37
C VAL A 15 -24.13 2.88 1.90
N LEU A 16 -24.03 1.76 2.59
CA LEU A 16 -23.95 1.70 4.07
C LEU A 16 -22.67 2.31 4.64
N ARG A 17 -21.53 2.03 4.00
CA ARG A 17 -20.21 2.52 4.43
C ARG A 17 -19.24 2.49 3.26
N ILE A 18 -18.33 3.46 3.23
CA ILE A 18 -17.15 3.44 2.38
C ILE A 18 -15.95 3.17 3.28
N ILE A 19 -15.10 2.24 2.84
CA ILE A 19 -13.88 1.86 3.53
C ILE A 19 -12.70 2.01 2.58
N ILE A 20 -11.52 2.31 3.14
CA ILE A 20 -10.28 2.42 2.36
C ILE A 20 -9.88 1.00 1.90
N GLY A 21 -9.38 0.88 0.66
CA GLY A 21 -9.01 -0.41 0.07
C GLY A 21 -8.05 -1.22 0.94
N SER A 22 -7.03 -0.57 1.52
CA SER A 22 -6.07 -1.23 2.40
C SER A 22 -6.69 -1.76 3.71
N THR A 23 -7.70 -1.07 4.25
CA THR A 23 -8.48 -1.58 5.39
C THR A 23 -9.35 -2.76 4.98
N ALA A 24 -9.99 -2.68 3.80
CA ALA A 24 -10.77 -3.80 3.26
C ALA A 24 -9.91 -5.05 3.04
N ALA A 25 -8.70 -4.90 2.48
CA ALA A 25 -7.74 -5.97 2.29
C ALA A 25 -7.31 -6.59 3.63
N ALA A 26 -7.03 -5.76 4.65
CA ALA A 26 -6.65 -6.24 5.97
C ALA A 26 -7.79 -7.04 6.65
N ILE A 27 -9.04 -6.62 6.48
CA ILE A 27 -10.23 -7.36 6.93
C ILE A 27 -10.38 -8.66 6.16
N ALA A 28 -10.28 -8.64 4.83
CA ALA A 28 -10.44 -9.82 3.98
C ALA A 28 -9.39 -10.90 4.29
N TYR A 29 -8.18 -10.49 4.63
CA TYR A 29 -7.11 -11.40 5.03
C TYR A 29 -7.25 -11.96 6.46
N GLY A 30 -8.31 -11.55 7.16
CA GLY A 30 -8.65 -11.96 8.54
C GLY A 30 -7.65 -11.46 9.56
N LEU A 31 -6.97 -10.33 9.29
CA LEU A 31 -5.95 -9.82 10.19
C LEU A 31 -6.54 -9.29 11.49
N ASP A 32 -7.83 -8.97 11.57
CA ASP A 32 -8.52 -8.65 12.82
C ASP A 32 -8.55 -9.81 13.82
N ASN A 33 -8.49 -11.06 13.35
CA ASN A 33 -8.67 -12.27 14.18
C ASN A 33 -7.39 -13.05 14.44
N LYS A 34 -6.26 -12.71 13.80
CA LYS A 34 -4.99 -13.45 13.90
C LYS A 34 -4.10 -12.94 15.07
N ALA A 35 -4.26 -13.51 16.26
CA ALA A 35 -3.43 -13.31 17.45
C ALA A 35 -3.65 -12.01 18.27
N PRO A 36 -3.54 -12.08 19.61
CA PRO A 36 -3.69 -10.95 20.51
C PRO A 36 -2.50 -9.99 20.40
N GLY A 37 -2.79 -8.68 20.37
CA GLY A 37 -1.79 -7.62 20.41
C GLY A 37 -1.85 -6.66 19.22
N LYS A 38 -1.12 -5.55 19.37
CA LYS A 38 -0.95 -4.51 18.36
C LYS A 38 -0.07 -5.03 17.22
N ARG A 39 -0.50 -4.84 15.97
CA ARG A 39 0.20 -5.33 14.79
C ARG A 39 0.34 -4.25 13.73
N ASN A 40 1.54 -4.15 13.17
CA ASN A 40 1.80 -3.30 12.01
C ASN A 40 1.66 -4.16 10.76
N VAL A 41 0.86 -3.70 9.79
CA VAL A 41 0.55 -4.39 8.55
C VAL A 41 0.90 -3.46 7.40
N LEU A 42 1.74 -3.93 6.49
CA LEU A 42 2.00 -3.25 5.23
C LEU A 42 1.10 -3.90 4.17
N VAL A 43 0.29 -3.10 3.50
CA VAL A 43 -0.54 -3.54 2.38
C VAL A 43 0.05 -2.95 1.11
N PHE A 44 0.35 -3.84 0.16
CA PHE A 44 0.80 -3.49 -1.18
C PHE A 44 -0.34 -3.80 -2.15
N ASP A 45 -0.83 -2.78 -2.84
CA ASP A 45 -1.96 -2.84 -3.77
C ASP A 45 -1.49 -2.39 -5.15
N LEU A 46 -1.25 -3.37 -6.04
CA LEU A 46 -0.81 -3.15 -7.41
C LEU A 46 -1.98 -3.42 -8.35
N GLY A 47 -2.65 -2.35 -8.76
CA GLY A 47 -3.75 -2.37 -9.71
C GLY A 47 -3.29 -2.30 -11.16
N GLY A 48 -4.23 -2.12 -12.08
CA GLY A 48 -3.95 -2.02 -13.52
C GLY A 48 -3.20 -0.76 -13.94
N GLY A 49 -3.43 0.39 -13.28
CA GLY A 49 -2.72 1.64 -13.57
C GLY A 49 -2.28 2.41 -12.33
N THR A 50 -2.43 1.83 -11.14
CA THR A 50 -2.09 2.49 -9.88
C THR A 50 -1.44 1.51 -8.91
N CYS A 51 -0.40 1.97 -8.21
CA CYS A 51 0.29 1.23 -7.16
C CYS A 51 0.18 2.00 -5.86
N ASN A 52 -0.37 1.38 -4.82
CA ASN A 52 -0.53 1.99 -3.51
C ASN A 52 0.10 1.11 -2.43
N ILE A 53 0.79 1.75 -1.51
CA ILE A 53 1.37 1.14 -0.31
C ILE A 53 0.76 1.83 0.90
N SER A 54 0.16 1.04 1.77
CA SER A 54 -0.44 1.53 3.01
C SER A 54 0.16 0.83 4.21
N LEU A 55 0.54 1.60 5.23
CA LEU A 55 0.89 1.08 6.54
C LEU A 55 -0.32 1.19 7.48
N LEU A 56 -0.71 0.07 8.07
CA LEU A 56 -1.82 -0.02 9.01
C LEU A 56 -1.33 -0.50 10.36
N ASN A 57 -1.94 0.04 11.41
CA ASN A 57 -1.89 -0.51 12.74
C ASN A 57 -3.21 -1.20 13.06
N ILE A 58 -3.16 -2.45 13.50
CA ILE A 58 -4.34 -3.23 13.86
C ILE A 58 -4.25 -3.60 15.34
N GLU A 59 -5.25 -3.18 16.11
CA GLU A 59 -5.38 -3.51 17.52
C GLU A 59 -6.85 -3.70 17.89
N LYS A 60 -7.21 -4.87 18.44
CA LYS A 60 -8.57 -5.19 18.92
C LYS A 60 -9.68 -4.78 17.92
N LYS A 61 -9.51 -5.11 16.63
CA LYS A 61 -10.40 -4.78 15.51
C LYS A 61 -10.47 -3.30 15.10
N THR A 62 -9.64 -2.46 15.69
CA THR A 62 -9.40 -1.09 15.21
C THR A 62 -8.31 -1.14 14.15
N PHE A 63 -8.56 -0.51 13.01
CA PHE A 63 -7.61 -0.35 11.91
C PHE A 63 -7.25 1.12 11.77
N ASP A 64 -5.98 1.44 11.94
CA ASP A 64 -5.46 2.80 11.93
C ASP A 64 -4.43 2.93 10.81
N VAL A 65 -4.81 3.61 9.74
CA VAL A 65 -3.92 3.84 8.59
C VAL A 65 -2.92 4.93 8.98
N LYS A 66 -1.65 4.56 9.08
CA LYS A 66 -0.55 5.42 9.52
C LYS A 66 0.08 6.21 8.40
N ALA A 67 0.21 5.58 7.24
CA ALA A 67 0.84 6.14 6.07
C ALA A 67 0.21 5.54 4.82
N VAL A 68 0.11 6.35 3.77
CA VAL A 68 -0.26 5.91 2.42
C VAL A 68 0.69 6.63 1.47
N ALA A 69 1.37 5.85 0.64
CA ALA A 69 2.25 6.30 -0.43
C ALA A 69 1.89 5.52 -1.70
N GLY A 70 2.19 6.05 -2.88
CA GLY A 70 1.85 5.35 -4.12
C GLY A 70 2.02 6.20 -5.36
N ASP A 71 1.87 5.57 -6.51
CA ASP A 71 1.91 6.17 -7.83
C ASP A 71 0.59 5.88 -8.58
N ASN A 72 -0.03 6.94 -9.11
CA ASN A 72 -1.29 6.87 -9.85
C ASN A 72 -1.09 6.57 -11.35
N HIS A 73 0.15 6.39 -11.80
CA HIS A 73 0.50 6.08 -13.18
C HIS A 73 1.39 4.85 -13.29
N LEU A 74 1.33 3.96 -12.30
CA LEU A 74 2.04 2.69 -12.30
C LEU A 74 1.07 1.55 -12.03
N GLY A 75 0.95 0.59 -12.94
CA GLY A 75 0.23 -0.64 -12.67
C GLY A 75 0.46 -1.73 -13.70
N GLY A 76 -0.41 -2.73 -13.70
CA GLY A 76 -0.46 -3.84 -14.67
C GLY A 76 -0.17 -3.44 -16.12
N GLU A 77 -0.72 -2.31 -16.56
CA GLU A 77 -0.58 -1.80 -17.94
C GLU A 77 0.87 -1.43 -18.32
N ASP A 78 1.69 -1.02 -17.34
CA ASP A 78 3.11 -0.76 -17.55
C ASP A 78 3.90 -2.07 -17.68
N PHE A 79 3.46 -3.12 -16.98
CA PHE A 79 4.09 -4.44 -17.02
C PHE A 79 3.69 -5.26 -18.24
N ASP A 80 2.45 -5.09 -18.73
CA ASP A 80 1.96 -5.70 -19.97
C ASP A 80 2.80 -5.28 -21.18
N ASN A 81 3.42 -4.09 -21.10
CA ASN A 81 4.19 -3.55 -22.21
C ASN A 81 5.70 -3.82 -22.14
N ARG A 82 6.35 -4.05 -20.96
CA ARG A 82 7.83 -3.91 -20.89
C ARG A 82 8.73 -4.73 -19.93
N ILE A 83 8.31 -5.60 -18.97
CA ILE A 83 9.30 -6.11 -17.96
C ILE A 83 9.20 -7.60 -17.57
N ASN A 84 10.36 -8.22 -17.30
CA ASN A 84 10.51 -9.56 -16.70
C ASN A 84 10.08 -9.54 -15.22
N VAL A 85 8.95 -10.18 -14.92
CA VAL A 85 8.25 -10.14 -13.62
C VAL A 85 9.12 -10.54 -12.42
N GLU A 86 10.15 -11.35 -12.63
CA GLU A 86 11.00 -11.85 -11.55
C GLU A 86 11.92 -10.78 -10.94
N ASP A 87 12.37 -9.80 -11.74
CA ASP A 87 13.24 -8.72 -11.25
C ASP A 87 12.46 -7.75 -10.34
N ILE A 88 11.22 -7.43 -10.75
CA ILE A 88 10.30 -6.60 -9.96
C ILE A 88 9.97 -7.28 -8.63
N LYS A 89 9.68 -8.58 -8.67
CA LYS A 89 9.34 -9.36 -7.48
C LYS A 89 10.48 -9.35 -6.46
N ASN A 90 11.72 -9.48 -6.92
CA ASN A 90 12.91 -9.46 -6.05
C ASN A 90 13.14 -8.08 -5.42
N GLU A 91 13.01 -7.00 -6.17
CA GLU A 91 13.16 -5.63 -5.62
C GLU A 91 12.02 -5.28 -4.65
N LEU A 92 10.77 -5.59 -5.00
CA LEU A 92 9.62 -5.40 -4.10
C LEU A 92 9.77 -6.19 -2.81
N HIS A 93 10.30 -7.41 -2.89
CA HIS A 93 10.57 -8.23 -1.72
C HIS A 93 11.62 -7.59 -0.81
N ASP A 94 12.71 -7.05 -1.35
CA ASP A 94 13.75 -6.39 -0.55
C ASP A 94 13.23 -5.12 0.14
N VAL A 95 12.44 -4.30 -0.57
CA VAL A 95 11.81 -3.10 0.02
C VAL A 95 10.83 -3.48 1.13
N ALA A 96 10.02 -4.52 0.92
CA ALA A 96 9.11 -5.03 1.94
C ALA A 96 9.88 -5.52 3.18
N GLN A 97 10.99 -6.26 3.01
CA GLN A 97 11.81 -6.75 4.13
C GLN A 97 12.47 -5.62 4.91
N LYS A 98 13.00 -4.60 4.23
CA LYS A 98 13.56 -3.40 4.86
C LYS A 98 12.51 -2.66 5.69
N SER A 99 11.33 -2.44 5.11
CA SER A 99 10.18 -1.83 5.78
C SER A 99 9.79 -2.60 7.03
N ILE A 100 9.60 -3.93 6.90
CA ILE A 100 9.22 -4.81 8.01
C ILE A 100 10.27 -4.77 9.13
N THR A 101 11.55 -4.80 8.79
CA THR A 101 12.66 -4.75 9.76
C THR A 101 12.66 -3.44 10.52
N TRP A 102 12.51 -2.32 9.81
CA TRP A 102 12.43 -1.01 10.45
C TRP A 102 11.22 -0.92 11.38
N PHE A 103 10.04 -1.38 10.96
CA PHE A 103 8.84 -1.37 11.79
C PHE A 103 8.93 -2.27 13.02
N LYS A 104 9.64 -3.40 12.94
CA LYS A 104 9.90 -4.27 14.09
C LYS A 104 10.76 -3.56 15.14
N ASN A 105 11.76 -2.81 14.71
CA ASN A 105 12.68 -2.12 15.60
C ASN A 105 12.12 -0.80 16.15
N ASN A 106 11.14 -0.20 15.46
CA ASN A 106 10.61 1.13 15.75
C ASN A 106 9.11 1.13 16.14
N GLN A 107 8.68 0.19 17.00
CA GLN A 107 7.27 0.06 17.41
C GLN A 107 6.73 1.24 18.25
N LYS A 108 7.63 2.03 18.85
CA LYS A 108 7.29 3.21 19.66
C LYS A 108 7.62 4.54 18.96
N ALA A 109 7.96 4.50 17.67
CA ALA A 109 8.32 5.71 16.93
C ALA A 109 7.20 6.75 16.95
N ARG A 110 7.59 8.02 16.86
CA ARG A 110 6.67 9.15 16.87
C ARG A 110 6.17 9.45 15.46
N ASN A 111 5.03 10.14 15.31
CA ASN A 111 4.40 10.38 14.00
C ASN A 111 5.32 11.09 12.99
N ASP A 112 6.24 11.93 13.45
CA ASP A 112 7.24 12.61 12.62
C ASP A 112 8.36 11.67 12.14
N GLU A 113 8.74 10.66 12.92
CA GLU A 113 9.66 9.60 12.50
C GLU A 113 9.02 8.68 11.46
N TYR A 114 7.73 8.33 11.64
CA TYR A 114 6.97 7.60 10.62
C TYR A 114 6.88 8.35 9.29
N LYS A 115 6.70 9.68 9.33
CA LYS A 115 6.69 10.50 8.11
C LYS A 115 8.04 10.55 7.41
N ARG A 116 9.16 10.57 8.16
CA ARG A 116 10.50 10.52 7.57
C ARG A 116 10.77 9.17 6.93
N GLU A 117 10.40 8.09 7.60
CA GLU A 117 10.54 6.75 7.03
C GLU A 117 9.63 6.56 5.81
N GLN A 118 8.41 7.08 5.86
CA GLN A 118 7.51 7.10 4.70
C GLN A 118 8.18 7.81 3.51
N LYS A 119 8.81 8.96 3.74
CA LYS A 119 9.54 9.68 2.70
C LYS A 119 10.75 8.89 2.18
N SER A 120 11.49 8.20 3.05
CA SER A 120 12.58 7.32 2.64
C SER A 120 12.08 6.12 1.81
N LEU A 121 10.90 5.59 2.14
CA LEU A 121 10.28 4.52 1.36
C LEU A 121 9.79 5.04 0.01
N GLU A 122 9.18 6.22 -0.03
CA GLU A 122 8.83 6.92 -1.28
C GLU A 122 10.07 7.13 -2.15
N GLU A 123 11.20 7.57 -1.60
CA GLU A 123 12.46 7.73 -2.35
C GLU A 123 13.01 6.40 -2.88
N ILE A 124 12.90 5.31 -2.13
CA ILE A 124 13.32 3.97 -2.57
C ILE A 124 12.39 3.44 -3.66
N ILE A 125 11.08 3.68 -3.53
CA ILE A 125 10.10 3.37 -4.56
C ILE A 125 10.46 4.17 -5.81
N ASP A 126 10.67 5.48 -5.70
CA ASP A 126 11.08 6.33 -6.82
C ASP A 126 12.39 5.85 -7.47
N GLN A 127 13.35 5.30 -6.72
CA GLN A 127 14.58 4.71 -7.28
C GLN A 127 14.34 3.41 -8.03
N VAL A 128 13.54 2.50 -7.47
CA VAL A 128 13.09 1.26 -8.14
C VAL A 128 12.33 1.63 -9.41
N MET A 129 11.42 2.59 -9.31
CA MET A 129 10.60 3.12 -10.40
C MET A 129 11.44 3.77 -11.50
N ASN A 130 12.41 4.61 -11.15
CA ASN A 130 13.33 5.20 -12.11
C ASN A 130 14.15 4.13 -12.83
N LYS A 131 14.57 3.05 -12.15
CA LYS A 131 15.27 1.93 -12.80
C LYS A 131 14.37 1.16 -13.74
N LEU A 132 13.13 0.85 -13.33
CA LEU A 132 12.14 0.17 -14.16
C LEU A 132 11.75 1.01 -15.39
N CYS A 133 11.62 2.33 -15.25
CA CYS A 133 11.34 3.26 -16.34
C CYS A 133 12.55 3.55 -17.25
N ASN A 134 13.78 3.56 -16.72
CA ASN A 134 15.03 3.87 -17.45
C ASN A 134 15.71 2.66 -18.12
N VAL A 135 15.11 1.46 -18.12
CA VAL A 135 15.52 0.41 -19.08
C VAL A 135 15.30 0.87 -20.55
N ASN A 136 14.69 2.04 -20.76
CA ASN A 136 14.41 2.67 -22.05
C ASN A 136 15.55 3.45 -22.71
N ILE A 137 16.83 3.34 -22.34
CA ILE A 137 17.92 3.92 -23.17
C ILE A 137 19.11 2.97 -23.29
N SER A 138 18.99 2.00 -24.19
CA SER A 138 20.09 1.40 -24.96
C SER A 138 19.55 0.69 -26.18
#